data_AF-A0AAD9Z8F1-F1
#
_entry.id   AF-A0AAD9Z8F1-F1
#
_cell.length_a   1.000
_cell.length_b   1.000
_cell.length_c   1.000
_cell.angle_alpha   90.00
_cell.angle_beta   90.00
_cell.angle_gamma   90.00
#
_symmetry.space_group_name_H-M   'P 1'
#
loop_
_entity.id
_entity.type
_entity.pdbx_description
1 polymer ?
#
loop_
_entity_poly.entity_id
_entity_poly.type
_entity_poly.pdbx_seq_one_letter_code
_entity_poly.pdbx_strand_id
1 'polypeptide(L)'
;MPGAINYPQDLLEVAFQRFKSRVFSERFVPYKFHPRKAQFEPSLDGTRIFIKEIIIEGSLVMSQESEHPAVSRDAYSIGISSDGTMLISILSPEGNLRALETLAQLFYAHSGSEKDVYTLYAPLVVKDALAFEHRGLNLDISRNWIPPQDVLRTIEAMGFNKLNKLHLHATDAQS
;
A
#
# COMPACT_ATOMS: atom_id res chain seq x y z
N MET A 1 5.14 26.89 13.58
CA MET A 1 4.38 26.61 12.34
C MET A 1 5.06 25.41 11.69
N PRO A 2 4.46 24.21 11.65
CA PRO A 2 5.06 23.12 10.89
C PRO A 2 5.02 23.52 9.42
N GLY A 3 6.19 23.59 8.79
CA GLY A 3 6.33 24.00 7.39
C GLY A 3 5.52 23.07 6.50
N ALA A 4 4.76 23.65 5.57
CA ALA A 4 4.10 22.90 4.52
C ALA A 4 5.16 22.05 3.79
N ILE A 5 5.03 20.73 3.88
CA ILE A 5 5.87 19.80 3.13
C ILE A 5 5.59 20.08 1.65
N ASN A 6 6.60 20.51 0.90
CA ASN A 6 6.46 20.80 -0.52
C ASN A 6 6.34 19.47 -1.28
N TYR A 7 5.11 19.01 -1.49
CA TYR A 7 4.79 17.79 -2.22
C TYR A 7 5.08 17.99 -3.71
N PRO A 8 5.88 17.13 -4.37
CA PRO A 8 5.75 17.01 -5.81
C PRO A 8 4.37 16.40 -6.07
N GLN A 9 3.41 17.23 -6.53
CA GLN A 9 2.02 16.82 -6.74
C GLN A 9 1.93 15.53 -7.59
N ASP A 10 2.86 15.37 -8.53
CA ASP A 10 2.98 14.21 -9.40
C ASP A 10 3.12 12.88 -8.63
N LEU A 11 3.87 12.85 -7.52
CA LEU A 11 4.12 11.61 -6.78
C LEU A 11 2.85 11.11 -6.07
N LEU A 12 2.09 12.03 -5.49
CA LEU A 12 0.85 11.71 -4.79
C LEU A 12 -0.20 11.22 -5.78
N GLU A 13 -0.34 11.93 -6.90
CA GLU A 13 -1.26 11.57 -7.97
C GLU A 13 -0.93 10.18 -8.53
N VAL A 14 0.35 9.92 -8.85
CA VAL A 14 0.79 8.60 -9.34
C VAL A 14 0.49 7.50 -8.33
N ALA A 15 0.70 7.75 -7.03
CA ALA A 15 0.40 6.77 -6.00
C ALA A 15 -1.09 6.46 -5.91
N PHE A 16 -1.95 7.47 -6.01
CA PHE A 16 -3.40 7.30 -6.04
C PHE A 16 -3.88 6.58 -7.29
N GLN A 17 -3.31 6.90 -8.47
CA GLN A 17 -3.63 6.21 -9.71
C GLN A 17 -3.24 4.73 -9.63
N ARG A 18 -2.07 4.42 -9.06
CA ARG A 18 -1.65 3.03 -8.80
C ARG A 18 -2.61 2.32 -7.85
N PHE A 19 -3.00 2.96 -6.75
CA PHE A 19 -3.99 2.43 -5.81
C PHE A 19 -5.32 2.12 -6.54
N LYS A 20 -5.84 3.07 -7.33
CA LYS A 20 -7.07 2.87 -8.11
C LYS A 20 -6.95 1.73 -9.10
N SER A 21 -5.84 1.65 -9.85
CA SER A 21 -5.58 0.57 -10.79
C SER A 21 -5.62 -0.80 -10.11
N ARG A 22 -4.94 -0.95 -8.96
CA ARG A 22 -4.91 -2.23 -8.24
C ARG A 22 -6.26 -2.66 -7.71
N VAL A 23 -7.00 -1.71 -7.14
CA VAL A 23 -8.29 -2.02 -6.52
C VAL A 23 -9.39 -2.25 -7.57
N PHE A 24 -9.44 -1.40 -8.61
CA PHE A 24 -10.56 -1.39 -9.55
C PHE A 24 -10.26 -2.02 -10.91
N SER A 25 -8.99 -2.05 -11.36
CA SER A 25 -8.61 -2.59 -12.67
C SER A 25 -8.03 -4.00 -12.58
N GLU A 26 -7.12 -4.28 -11.64
CA GLU A 26 -6.54 -5.62 -11.46
C GLU A 26 -7.52 -6.62 -10.82
N ARG A 27 -8.50 -6.12 -10.06
CA ARG A 27 -9.67 -6.86 -9.55
C ARG A 27 -9.34 -8.19 -8.87
N PHE A 28 -8.53 -8.14 -7.82
CA PHE A 28 -8.18 -9.33 -7.06
C PHE A 28 -9.36 -9.86 -6.22
N VAL A 29 -9.76 -11.12 -6.46
CA VAL A 29 -10.76 -11.86 -5.66
C VAL A 29 -10.06 -12.95 -4.84
N PRO A 30 -10.23 -13.03 -3.51
CA PRO A 30 -9.39 -13.83 -2.62
C PRO A 30 -9.80 -15.31 -2.52
N TYR A 31 -10.18 -15.97 -3.62
CA TYR A 31 -10.65 -17.37 -3.59
C TYR A 31 -9.67 -18.35 -2.93
N LYS A 32 -8.36 -18.08 -3.03
CA LYS A 32 -7.31 -18.94 -2.45
C LYS A 32 -7.13 -18.76 -0.94
N PHE A 33 -7.72 -17.73 -0.34
CA PHE A 33 -7.66 -17.49 1.11
C PHE A 33 -8.79 -18.18 1.87
N HIS A 34 -9.74 -18.79 1.16
CA HIS A 34 -10.91 -19.43 1.73
C HIS A 34 -11.04 -20.89 1.30
N PRO A 35 -11.67 -21.75 2.12
CA PRO A 35 -12.02 -23.10 1.71
C PRO A 35 -12.89 -23.12 0.45
N ARG A 36 -12.83 -24.22 -0.30
CA ARG A 36 -13.69 -24.40 -1.48
C ARG A 36 -15.16 -24.28 -1.08
N LYS A 37 -15.93 -23.52 -1.88
CA LYS A 37 -17.37 -23.25 -1.69
C LYS A 37 -17.73 -22.46 -0.42
N ALA A 38 -16.76 -21.85 0.27
CA ALA A 38 -17.06 -20.96 1.38
C ALA A 38 -17.76 -19.68 0.89
N GLN A 39 -18.77 -19.21 1.64
CA GLN A 39 -19.39 -17.90 1.43
C GLN A 39 -18.63 -16.88 2.28
N PHE A 40 -17.63 -16.24 1.68
CA PHE A 40 -16.82 -15.20 2.33
C PHE A 40 -17.13 -13.79 1.82
N GLU A 41 -17.76 -13.67 0.64
CA GLU A 41 -18.10 -12.38 0.07
C GLU A 41 -19.36 -11.81 0.73
N PRO A 42 -19.41 -10.49 0.95
CA PRO A 42 -20.60 -9.84 1.48
C PRO A 42 -21.75 -9.93 0.48
N SER A 43 -22.99 -10.01 0.98
CA SER A 43 -24.18 -10.04 0.12
C SER A 43 -24.33 -8.76 -0.70
N LEU A 44 -24.61 -8.90 -2.00
CA LEU A 44 -24.92 -7.76 -2.87
C LEU A 44 -26.24 -7.09 -2.47
N ASP A 45 -27.23 -7.82 -1.98
CA ASP A 45 -28.55 -7.27 -1.66
C ASP A 45 -28.68 -6.79 -0.20
N GLY A 46 -27.58 -6.88 0.58
CA GLY A 46 -27.55 -6.50 1.99
C GLY A 46 -27.39 -5.00 2.24
N THR A 47 -27.50 -4.59 3.51
CA THR A 47 -27.13 -3.23 3.93
C THR A 47 -25.63 -3.03 3.74
N ARG A 48 -25.26 -2.00 2.97
CA ARG A 48 -23.86 -1.65 2.67
C ARG A 48 -23.49 -0.34 3.33
N ILE A 49 -22.29 -0.29 3.90
CA ILE A 49 -21.65 0.96 4.32
C ILE A 49 -20.59 1.28 3.28
N PHE A 50 -20.73 2.43 2.64
CA PHE A 50 -19.77 2.91 1.65
C PHE A 50 -18.74 3.80 2.31
N ILE A 51 -17.50 3.72 1.83
CA ILE A 51 -16.52 4.77 2.11
C ILE A 51 -17.01 6.05 1.42
N LYS A 52 -17.33 7.06 2.23
CA LYS A 52 -17.89 8.34 1.75
C LYS A 52 -16.78 9.31 1.38
N GLU A 53 -15.72 9.31 2.18
CA GLU A 53 -14.59 10.20 2.03
C GLU A 53 -13.30 9.53 2.52
N ILE A 54 -12.19 9.95 1.93
CA ILE A 54 -10.84 9.58 2.35
C ILE A 54 -10.14 10.90 2.70
N ILE A 55 -9.81 11.04 3.98
CA ILE A 55 -9.14 12.22 4.52
C ILE A 55 -7.67 11.85 4.74
N ILE A 56 -6.75 12.67 4.24
CA ILE A 56 -5.31 12.52 4.51
C ILE A 56 -4.85 13.70 5.37
N GLU A 57 -4.28 13.40 6.53
CA GLU A 57 -3.81 14.39 7.49
C GLU A 57 -2.31 14.28 7.77
N GLY A 58 -1.65 15.43 7.87
CA GLY A 58 -0.23 15.56 8.25
C GLY A 58 0.00 15.51 9.76
N SER A 59 -0.75 14.67 10.48
CA SER A 59 -0.65 14.52 11.94
C SER A 59 -0.72 13.05 12.29
N LEU A 60 0.37 12.49 12.83
CA LEU A 60 0.46 11.07 13.16
C LEU A 60 0.58 10.86 14.67
N VAL A 61 -0.34 10.07 15.25
CA VAL A 61 -0.32 9.69 16.66
C VAL A 61 0.05 8.21 16.79
N MET A 62 1.34 7.93 17.00
CA MET A 62 1.84 6.60 17.34
C MET A 62 1.91 6.45 18.87
N SER A 63 1.47 5.31 19.41
CA SER A 63 1.77 4.96 20.80
C SER A 63 3.28 4.73 20.92
N GLN A 64 3.92 5.35 21.90
CA GLN A 64 5.34 5.16 22.20
C GLN A 64 5.55 3.78 22.83
N GLU A 65 5.55 2.72 22.03
CA GLU A 65 5.93 1.37 22.48
C GLU A 65 7.20 0.86 21.75
N SER A 66 7.75 1.62 20.80
CA SER A 66 8.97 1.25 20.09
C SER A 66 10.22 1.85 20.77
N GLU A 67 11.22 1.02 21.05
CA GLU A 67 12.55 1.40 21.57
C GLU A 67 13.36 2.31 20.61
N HIS A 68 12.82 2.66 19.44
CA HIS A 68 13.44 3.59 18.49
C HIS A 68 12.96 5.04 18.73
N PRO A 69 13.87 5.97 19.06
CA PRO A 69 13.51 7.30 19.55
C PRO A 69 13.02 8.30 18.48
N ALA A 70 12.92 7.89 17.21
CA ALA A 70 12.41 8.74 16.14
C ALA A 70 11.34 8.00 15.35
N VAL A 71 10.17 8.64 15.17
CA VAL A 71 9.12 8.13 14.29
C VAL A 71 9.67 8.13 12.86
N SER A 72 9.69 6.95 12.23
CA SER A 72 10.16 6.80 10.85
C SER A 72 9.36 7.72 9.92
N ARG A 73 10.02 8.32 8.93
CA ARG A 73 9.36 9.20 7.96
C ARG A 73 8.21 8.52 7.25
N ASP A 74 8.36 7.24 6.97
CA ASP A 74 7.35 6.43 6.28
C ASP A 74 6.32 5.77 7.21
N ALA A 75 6.28 6.16 8.48
CA ALA A 75 5.22 5.76 9.38
C ALA A 75 3.87 6.32 8.92
N TYR A 76 2.83 5.52 9.10
CA TYR A 76 1.46 5.88 8.74
C TYR A 76 0.44 5.21 9.65
N SER A 77 -0.77 5.78 9.68
CA SER A 77 -1.95 5.16 10.29
C SER A 77 -3.11 5.19 9.31
N ILE A 78 -3.89 4.11 9.25
CA ILE A 78 -5.14 4.02 8.48
C ILE A 78 -6.26 3.73 9.47
N GLY A 79 -7.30 4.56 9.48
CA GLY A 79 -8.53 4.34 10.22
C GLY A 79 -9.70 4.20 9.26
N ILE A 80 -10.51 3.16 9.42
CA ILE A 80 -11.81 3.01 8.76
C ILE A 80 -12.87 2.95 9.85
N SER A 81 -13.70 3.98 9.92
CA SER A 81 -14.78 4.10 10.89
C SER A 81 -16.05 3.37 10.44
N SER A 82 -16.91 3.01 11.39
CA SER A 82 -18.19 2.32 11.13
C SER A 82 -19.20 3.16 10.35
N ASP A 83 -18.98 4.47 10.23
CA ASP A 83 -19.83 5.40 9.49
C ASP A 83 -19.41 5.57 8.01
N GLY A 84 -18.32 4.92 7.60
CA GLY A 84 -17.76 5.02 6.25
C GLY A 84 -16.70 6.12 6.08
N THR A 85 -16.25 6.75 7.16
CA THR A 85 -15.15 7.72 7.11
C THR A 85 -13.80 6.99 7.13
N MET A 86 -12.92 7.32 6.18
CA MET A 86 -11.55 6.79 6.16
C MET A 86 -10.54 7.90 6.42
N LEU A 87 -9.65 7.69 7.38
CA LEU A 87 -8.59 8.62 7.76
C LEU A 87 -7.21 7.99 7.53
N ILE A 88 -6.34 8.68 6.81
CA ILE A 88 -4.94 8.32 6.65
C ILE A 88 -4.08 9.41 7.29
N SER A 89 -3.34 9.05 8.32
CA SER A 89 -2.42 9.95 9.03
C SER A 89 -0.99 9.65 8.63
N ILE A 90 -0.20 10.67 8.31
CA ILE A 90 1.19 10.55 7.83
C ILE A 90 2.05 11.70 8.33
N LEU A 91 3.38 11.52 8.32
CA LEU A 91 4.37 12.57 8.57
C LEU A 91 5.15 12.99 7.33
N SER A 92 5.15 12.18 6.27
CA SER A 92 5.86 12.46 5.03
C SER A 92 5.19 11.79 3.82
N PRO A 93 5.58 12.18 2.59
CA PRO A 93 5.08 11.55 1.36
C PRO A 93 5.37 10.05 1.29
N GLU A 94 6.51 9.60 1.82
CA GLU A 94 6.85 8.18 1.89
C GLU A 94 5.82 7.39 2.70
N GLY A 95 5.35 7.95 3.82
CA GLY A 95 4.30 7.34 4.64
C GLY A 95 2.99 7.20 3.86
N ASN A 96 2.65 8.19 3.02
CA ASN A 96 1.48 8.09 2.15
C ASN A 96 1.62 6.96 1.13
N LEU A 97 2.78 6.82 0.51
CA LEU A 97 3.04 5.71 -0.41
C LEU A 97 2.81 4.38 0.32
N ARG A 98 3.36 4.22 1.52
CA ARG A 98 3.17 2.97 2.30
C ARG A 98 1.71 2.74 2.71
N ALA A 99 1.01 3.79 3.10
CA ALA A 99 -0.41 3.73 3.46
C ALA A 99 -1.26 3.27 2.28
N LEU A 100 -1.07 3.83 1.09
CA LEU A 100 -1.82 3.45 -0.11
C LEU A 100 -1.50 2.01 -0.57
N GLU A 101 -0.25 1.55 -0.40
CA GLU A 101 0.10 0.15 -0.66
C GLU A 101 -0.63 -0.82 0.28
N THR A 102 -0.71 -0.49 1.57
CA THR A 102 -1.48 -1.27 2.54
C THR A 102 -2.96 -1.20 2.26
N LEU A 103 -3.49 -0.02 1.94
CA LEU A 103 -4.90 0.19 1.64
C LEU A 103 -5.33 -0.68 0.45
N ALA A 104 -4.52 -0.78 -0.61
CA ALA A 104 -4.81 -1.64 -1.75
C ALA A 104 -5.01 -3.11 -1.36
N GLN A 105 -4.31 -3.59 -0.32
CA GLN A 105 -4.39 -4.99 0.16
C GLN A 105 -5.59 -5.26 1.07
N LEU A 106 -6.24 -4.21 1.59
CA LEU A 106 -7.41 -4.31 2.46
C LEU A 106 -8.72 -4.47 1.67
N PHE A 107 -8.68 -4.24 0.36
CA PHE A 107 -9.84 -4.27 -0.52
C PHE A 107 -9.75 -5.42 -1.53
N TYR A 108 -10.90 -6.03 -1.79
CA TYR A 108 -11.06 -7.13 -2.74
C TYR A 108 -12.16 -6.80 -3.75
N ALA A 109 -12.00 -7.26 -4.98
CA ALA A 109 -13.09 -7.24 -5.95
C ALA A 109 -14.15 -8.29 -5.56
N HIS A 110 -15.41 -7.97 -5.82
CA HIS A 110 -16.52 -8.92 -5.66
C HIS A 110 -16.64 -9.82 -6.89
N SER A 111 -16.77 -11.13 -6.71
CA SER A 111 -16.87 -12.08 -7.83
C SER A 111 -18.11 -11.86 -8.70
N GLY A 112 -19.25 -11.60 -8.07
CA GLY A 112 -20.54 -11.38 -8.72
C GLY A 112 -20.79 -9.97 -9.28
N SER A 113 -19.80 -9.07 -9.26
CA SER A 113 -19.98 -7.68 -9.72
C SER A 113 -18.71 -7.13 -10.35
N GLU A 114 -18.82 -6.62 -11.58
CA GLU A 114 -17.68 -6.06 -12.33
C GLU A 114 -17.15 -4.73 -11.77
N LYS A 115 -17.88 -4.10 -10.84
CA LYS A 115 -17.55 -2.77 -10.32
C LYS A 115 -17.37 -2.75 -8.81
N ASP A 116 -18.02 -3.65 -8.09
CA ASP A 116 -17.99 -3.62 -6.63
C ASP A 116 -16.65 -4.12 -6.10
N VAL A 117 -16.15 -3.38 -5.10
CA VAL A 117 -14.98 -3.70 -4.29
C VAL A 117 -15.41 -3.57 -2.83
N TYR A 118 -14.97 -4.49 -1.99
CA TYR A 118 -15.33 -4.55 -0.58
C TYR A 118 -14.10 -4.77 0.31
N THR A 119 -14.29 -4.49 1.60
CA THR A 119 -13.37 -4.88 2.67
C THR A 119 -14.17 -5.55 3.78
N LEU A 120 -13.62 -6.61 4.38
CA LEU A 120 -14.23 -7.31 5.53
C LEU A 120 -13.66 -6.82 6.86
N TYR A 121 -12.70 -5.89 6.83
CA TYR A 121 -11.90 -5.53 7.99
C TYR A 121 -12.47 -4.32 8.74
N ALA A 122 -13.45 -3.60 8.20
CA ALA A 122 -14.02 -2.41 8.81
C ALA A 122 -14.95 -2.75 10.00
N PRO A 123 -14.92 -1.99 11.11
CA PRO A 123 -14.01 -0.87 11.38
C PRO A 123 -12.58 -1.35 11.68
N LEU A 124 -11.59 -0.60 11.20
CA LEU A 124 -10.18 -0.99 11.24
C LEU A 124 -9.30 0.17 11.69
N VAL A 125 -8.25 -0.13 12.46
CA VAL A 125 -7.12 0.78 12.66
C VAL A 125 -5.81 0.03 12.38
N VAL A 126 -5.02 0.53 11.44
CA VAL A 126 -3.66 0.07 11.16
C VAL A 126 -2.69 1.16 11.56
N LYS A 127 -1.64 0.82 12.30
CA LYS A 127 -0.50 1.68 12.62
C LYS A 127 0.75 0.91 12.23
N ASP A 128 1.57 1.49 11.35
CA ASP A 128 2.71 0.78 10.78
C ASP A 128 3.88 1.74 10.51
N ALA A 129 5.08 1.23 10.70
CA ALA A 129 6.34 1.94 10.56
C ALA A 129 7.47 0.93 10.38
N LEU A 130 8.60 1.38 9.84
CA LEU A 130 9.74 0.50 9.63
C LEU A 130 10.50 0.23 10.91
N ALA A 131 10.84 -1.03 11.11
CA ALA A 131 11.89 -1.41 12.05
C ALA A 131 13.29 -1.02 11.52
N PHE A 132 13.50 -1.11 10.21
CA PHE A 132 14.80 -0.84 9.58
C PHE A 132 14.66 0.06 8.35
N GLU A 133 15.45 1.14 8.31
CA GLU A 133 15.47 2.07 7.17
C GLU A 133 15.96 1.44 5.88
N HIS A 134 16.86 0.44 5.94
CA HIS A 134 17.45 -0.19 4.77
C HIS A 134 16.78 -1.54 4.46
N ARG A 135 15.83 -1.56 3.52
CA ARG A 135 15.18 -2.79 3.03
C ARG A 135 15.48 -2.99 1.55
N GLY A 136 16.51 -3.80 1.31
CA GLY A 136 17.14 -3.92 0.01
C GLY A 136 16.84 -5.21 -0.75
N LEU A 137 16.92 -5.13 -2.08
CA LEU A 137 17.07 -6.26 -2.99
C LEU A 137 18.36 -6.06 -3.80
N ASN A 138 19.20 -7.10 -3.92
CA ASN A 138 20.34 -7.08 -4.84
C ASN A 138 19.97 -7.81 -6.14
N LEU A 139 20.13 -7.13 -7.27
CA LEU A 139 19.86 -7.66 -8.61
C LEU A 139 21.12 -7.57 -9.46
N ASP A 140 21.63 -8.72 -9.89
CA ASP A 140 22.77 -8.82 -10.79
C ASP A 140 22.29 -8.92 -12.24
N ILE A 141 22.62 -7.89 -13.04
CA ILE A 141 22.32 -7.84 -14.47
C ILE A 141 23.57 -8.01 -15.34
N SER A 142 24.73 -8.24 -14.71
CA SER A 142 26.05 -8.32 -15.36
C SER A 142 26.47 -9.76 -15.68
N ARG A 143 25.96 -10.75 -14.94
CA ARG A 143 26.23 -12.17 -15.23
C ARG A 143 25.28 -12.73 -16.30
N ASN A 144 24.06 -12.23 -16.33
CA ASN A 144 23.04 -12.57 -17.31
C ASN A 144 22.21 -11.33 -17.62
N TRP A 145 21.91 -11.11 -18.91
CA TRP A 145 21.04 -10.02 -19.33
C TRP A 145 19.63 -10.19 -18.76
N ILE A 146 19.13 -9.14 -18.12
CA ILE A 146 17.74 -9.02 -17.68
C ILE A 146 17.12 -7.82 -18.43
N PRO A 147 16.06 -8.03 -19.23
CA PRO A 147 15.40 -6.93 -19.93
C PRO A 147 14.91 -5.83 -18.97
N PRO A 148 14.97 -4.54 -19.35
CA PRO A 148 14.50 -3.45 -18.50
C PRO A 148 13.06 -3.63 -17.98
N GLN A 149 12.18 -4.23 -18.79
CA GLN A 149 10.79 -4.49 -18.39
C GLN A 149 10.71 -5.44 -17.18
N ASP A 150 11.59 -6.43 -17.09
CA ASP A 150 11.63 -7.37 -15.97
C ASP A 150 12.24 -6.73 -14.72
N VAL A 151 13.20 -5.82 -14.88
CA VAL A 151 13.74 -5.00 -13.78
C VAL A 151 12.64 -4.08 -13.23
N LEU A 152 11.86 -3.42 -14.10
CA LEU A 152 10.74 -2.58 -13.69
C LEU A 152 9.64 -3.39 -12.98
N ARG A 153 9.30 -4.59 -13.48
CA ARG A 153 8.39 -5.52 -12.78
C ARG A 153 8.91 -5.90 -11.39
N THR A 154 10.22 -6.05 -11.24
CA THR A 154 10.85 -6.32 -9.94
C THR A 154 10.72 -5.12 -9.00
N ILE A 155 10.97 -3.90 -9.50
CA ILE A 155 10.78 -2.65 -8.73
C ILE A 155 9.31 -2.49 -8.31
N GLU A 156 8.37 -2.87 -9.16
CA GLU A 156 6.95 -2.86 -8.81
C GLU A 156 6.64 -3.85 -7.66
N ALA A 157 7.14 -5.09 -7.75
CA ALA A 157 7.05 -6.09 -6.69
C ALA A 157 7.71 -5.62 -5.37
N MET A 158 8.84 -4.91 -5.46
CA MET A 158 9.47 -4.26 -4.32
C MET A 158 8.55 -3.22 -3.68
N GLY A 159 7.82 -2.45 -4.49
CA GLY A 159 6.80 -1.49 -4.04
C GLY A 159 5.71 -2.14 -3.18
N PHE A 160 5.12 -3.23 -3.68
CA PHE A 160 4.09 -4.01 -2.96
C PHE A 160 4.57 -4.49 -1.58
N ASN A 161 5.85 -4.84 -1.47
CA ASN A 161 6.47 -5.34 -0.24
C ASN A 161 7.15 -4.24 0.60
N LYS A 162 6.90 -2.98 0.26
CA LYS A 162 7.49 -1.82 0.91
C LYS A 162 9.03 -1.83 0.96
N LEU A 163 9.73 -2.51 0.04
CA LEU A 163 11.19 -2.39 -0.10
C LEU A 163 11.53 -0.98 -0.62
N ASN A 164 12.74 -0.50 -0.34
CA ASN A 164 13.12 0.88 -0.65
C ASN A 164 14.54 1.06 -1.21
N LYS A 165 15.32 -0.01 -1.33
CA LYS A 165 16.66 0.03 -1.92
C LYS A 165 16.80 -1.07 -2.97
N LEU A 166 17.06 -0.70 -4.21
CA LEU A 166 17.51 -1.64 -5.23
C LEU A 166 19.02 -1.48 -5.36
N HIS A 167 19.77 -2.49 -4.95
CA HIS A 167 21.19 -2.59 -5.26
C HIS A 167 21.30 -3.28 -6.61
N LEU A 168 21.62 -2.50 -7.65
CA LEU A 168 21.79 -3.02 -9.00
C LEU A 168 23.27 -3.29 -9.24
N HIS A 169 23.65 -4.57 -9.27
CA HIS A 169 24.99 -5.00 -9.64
C HIS A 169 25.09 -5.03 -11.16
N ALA A 170 25.58 -3.93 -11.74
CA ALA A 170 25.48 -3.65 -13.17
C ALA A 170 26.71 -4.08 -13.99
N THR A 171 27.84 -4.36 -13.35
CA THR A 171 29.11 -4.71 -14.02
C THR A 171 29.83 -5.83 -13.28
N ASP A 172 30.36 -6.80 -14.00
CA ASP A 172 31.23 -7.86 -13.45
C ASP A 172 32.24 -8.29 -14.53
N ALA A 173 33.05 -9.31 -14.27
CA ALA A 173 34.05 -9.76 -15.25
C ALA A 173 33.44 -10.37 -16.52
N GLN A 174 32.16 -10.78 -16.47
CA GLN A 174 31.48 -11.47 -17.57
C GLN A 174 30.90 -10.51 -18.63
N SER A 175 30.33 -9.37 -18.22
CA SER A 175 29.86 -8.31 -19.12
C SER A 175 29.64 -6.96 -18.42
#